data_AF-A0A535QLT6-F1
#
_entry.id   AF-A0A535QLT6-F1
#
_cell.length_a   1.000
_cell.length_b   1.000
_cell.length_c   1.000
_cell.angle_alpha   90.00
_cell.angle_beta   90.00
_cell.angle_gamma   90.00
#
_symmetry.space_group_name_H-M   'P 1'
#
loop_
_entity.id
_entity.type
_entity.pdbx_description
1 polymer ?
#
loop_
_entity_poly.entity_id
_entity_poly.type
_entity_poly.pdbx_seq_one_letter_code
_entity_poly.pdbx_strand_id
1 'polypeptide(L)'
;MTFCDPYRTVPEASRLLRRGGLFAFSGSTPFQFVCQDVKTDVLTERLVNDYFGMHRMEWEDEVNFQLSYGGWIQLFRREGFVVEELIETRPPEGTTSSYRNEIEMEWARRWPMEHIWKLRKAAFP
;
A
#
# COMPACT_ATOMS: atom_id res chain seq x y z
N MET A 1 -2.80 -5.62 0.52
CA MET A 1 -1.66 -6.45 0.08
C MET A 1 -0.44 -6.20 0.95
N THR A 2 -0.60 -5.58 2.13
CA THR A 2 0.48 -5.28 3.09
C THR A 2 1.29 -6.51 3.49
N PHE A 3 0.64 -7.68 3.63
CA PHE A 3 1.28 -8.91 4.11
C PHE A 3 1.76 -9.86 3.00
N CYS A 4 1.87 -9.38 1.76
CA CYS A 4 2.26 -10.21 0.62
C CYS A 4 3.39 -9.54 -0.16
N ASP A 5 4.46 -10.29 -0.44
CA ASP A 5 5.58 -9.77 -1.23
C ASP A 5 5.08 -9.32 -2.63
N PRO A 6 5.17 -8.03 -2.97
CA PRO A 6 4.67 -7.52 -4.23
C PRO A 6 5.39 -8.13 -5.42
N TYR A 7 6.69 -8.44 -5.29
CA TYR A 7 7.47 -9.06 -6.36
C TYR A 7 7.13 -10.53 -6.60
N ARG A 8 6.32 -11.15 -5.74
CA ARG A 8 5.78 -12.50 -5.95
C ARG A 8 4.30 -12.46 -6.32
N THR A 9 3.55 -11.57 -5.68
CA THR A 9 2.09 -11.50 -5.81
C THR A 9 1.65 -10.86 -7.12
N VAL A 10 2.27 -9.76 -7.52
CA VAL A 10 1.88 -9.04 -8.75
C VAL A 10 2.15 -9.86 -10.02
N PRO A 11 3.33 -10.52 -10.19
CA PRO A 11 3.55 -11.40 -11.34
C PRO A 11 2.55 -12.56 -11.39
N GLU A 12 2.21 -13.14 -10.24
CA GLU A 12 1.26 -14.26 -10.17
C GLU A 12 -0.17 -13.80 -10.52
N ALA A 13 -0.61 -12.64 -10.02
CA ALA A 13 -1.86 -12.04 -10.43
C ALA A 13 -1.90 -11.75 -11.93
N SER A 14 -0.78 -11.24 -12.49
CA SER A 14 -0.65 -11.07 -13.94
C SER A 14 -0.79 -12.40 -14.65
N ARG A 15 -0.08 -13.45 -14.24
CA ARG A 15 -0.13 -14.79 -14.85
C ARG A 15 -1.55 -15.36 -14.90
N LEU A 16 -2.31 -15.22 -13.82
CA LEU A 16 -3.64 -15.81 -13.66
C LEU A 16 -4.74 -15.06 -14.41
N LEU A 17 -4.67 -13.73 -14.49
CA LEU A 17 -5.72 -12.93 -15.11
C LEU A 17 -5.75 -13.09 -16.64
N ARG A 18 -6.96 -13.11 -17.21
CA ARG A 18 -7.14 -12.95 -18.66
C ARG A 18 -6.79 -11.51 -19.06
N ARG A 19 -6.44 -11.30 -20.33
CA ARG A 19 -6.31 -9.95 -20.92
C ARG A 19 -7.58 -9.13 -20.67
N GLY A 20 -7.43 -7.88 -20.27
CA GLY A 20 -8.55 -7.03 -19.82
C GLY A 20 -9.08 -7.34 -18.41
N GLY A 21 -8.49 -8.31 -17.69
CA GLY A 21 -8.86 -8.64 -16.32
C GLY A 21 -8.58 -7.50 -15.34
N LEU A 22 -9.47 -7.33 -14.36
CA LEU A 22 -9.31 -6.39 -13.27
C LEU A 22 -8.43 -7.00 -12.17
N PHE A 23 -7.42 -6.27 -11.74
CA PHE A 23 -6.73 -6.52 -10.49
C PHE A 23 -6.91 -5.31 -9.59
N ALA A 24 -7.68 -5.47 -8.51
CA ALA A 24 -7.90 -4.40 -7.54
C ALA A 24 -7.61 -4.90 -6.12
N PHE A 25 -6.92 -4.08 -5.33
CA PHE A 25 -6.58 -4.42 -3.95
C PHE A 25 -6.37 -3.16 -3.10
N SER A 26 -6.60 -3.28 -1.79
CA SER A 26 -6.23 -2.28 -0.78
C SER A 26 -4.91 -2.66 -0.10
N GLY A 27 -4.17 -1.70 0.45
CA GLY A 27 -3.00 -1.91 1.29
C GLY A 27 -2.60 -0.65 2.04
N SER A 28 -1.77 -0.78 3.06
CA SER A 28 -1.16 0.38 3.75
C SER A 28 -0.35 1.22 2.76
N THR A 29 -0.30 2.53 2.97
CA THR A 29 0.51 3.42 2.14
C THR A 29 1.96 3.47 2.61
N PRO A 30 2.89 3.96 1.76
CA PRO A 30 4.26 4.22 2.21
C PRO A 30 4.33 5.38 3.22
N PHE A 31 3.29 6.23 3.33
CA PHE A 31 3.20 7.25 4.38
C PHE A 31 3.07 6.63 5.76
N GLN A 32 2.22 5.60 5.92
CA GLN A 32 2.13 4.88 7.19
C GLN A 32 3.52 4.37 7.59
N PHE A 33 4.24 3.74 6.65
CA PHE A 33 5.57 3.21 6.94
C PHE A 33 6.57 4.29 7.35
N VAL A 34 6.74 5.37 6.57
CA VAL A 34 7.75 6.39 6.92
C VAL A 34 7.43 7.14 8.20
N CYS A 35 6.20 7.09 8.68
CA CYS A 35 5.75 7.80 9.88
C CYS A 35 5.52 6.89 11.10
N GLN A 36 5.54 5.56 10.94
CA GLN A 36 5.30 4.61 12.02
C GLN A 36 6.63 4.04 12.53
N ASP A 37 6.91 4.24 13.81
CA ASP A 37 8.15 3.78 14.42
C ASP A 37 8.16 2.25 14.53
N VAL A 38 9.14 1.60 13.90
CA VAL A 38 9.21 0.13 13.80
C VAL A 38 9.41 -0.56 15.17
N LYS A 39 9.94 0.15 16.19
CA LYS A 39 10.20 -0.43 17.51
C LYS A 39 9.01 -0.32 18.46
N THR A 40 8.24 0.76 18.33
CA THR A 40 7.14 1.10 19.25
C THR A 40 5.76 0.94 18.63
N ASP A 41 5.71 0.72 17.31
CA ASP A 41 4.49 0.63 16.49
C ASP A 41 3.64 1.93 16.47
N VAL A 42 4.20 3.04 16.95
CA VAL A 42 3.49 4.32 17.07
C VAL A 42 3.57 5.14 15.78
N LEU A 43 2.41 5.59 15.28
CA LEU A 43 2.30 6.58 14.20
C LEU A 43 2.66 7.99 14.68
N THR A 44 3.49 8.71 13.91
CA THR A 44 3.96 10.06 14.23
C THR A 44 3.78 11.03 13.05
N GLU A 45 3.93 12.33 13.30
CA GLU A 45 3.91 13.35 12.23
C GLU A 45 5.29 13.61 11.60
N ARG A 46 6.28 12.73 11.86
CA ARG A 46 7.65 12.88 11.37
C ARG A 46 8.02 11.71 10.48
N LEU A 47 8.90 11.96 9.51
CA LEU A 47 9.53 10.90 8.73
C LEU A 47 10.60 10.25 9.61
N VAL A 48 10.28 9.09 10.17
CA VAL A 48 11.14 8.31 11.09
C VAL A 48 11.80 7.11 10.41
N ASN A 49 11.32 6.71 9.23
CA ASN A 49 11.95 5.69 8.38
C ASN A 49 12.29 6.23 6.99
N ASP A 50 13.29 5.62 6.34
CA ASP A 50 13.68 5.96 4.98
C ASP A 50 12.60 5.56 3.96
N TYR A 51 12.22 6.50 3.09
CA TYR A 51 11.26 6.26 2.01
C TYR A 51 11.87 5.42 0.87
N PHE A 52 13.18 5.51 0.64
CA PHE A 52 13.87 4.75 -0.38
C PHE A 52 14.46 3.46 0.22
N GLY A 53 14.38 2.36 -0.53
CA GLY A 53 14.83 1.04 -0.04
C GLY A 53 13.76 0.22 0.66
N MET A 54 12.53 0.72 0.78
CA MET A 54 11.38 -0.07 1.25
C MET A 54 11.18 -1.33 0.38
N HIS A 55 11.03 -2.48 1.02
CA HIS A 55 10.52 -3.69 0.39
C HIS A 55 9.93 -4.63 1.44
N ARG A 56 10.73 -5.06 2.42
CA ARG A 56 10.35 -5.99 3.48
C ARG A 56 10.70 -5.39 4.82
N MET A 57 9.71 -5.30 5.71
CA MET A 57 9.78 -4.60 6.98
C MET A 57 9.33 -5.58 8.06
N GLU A 58 10.24 -5.85 9.00
CA GLU A 58 9.98 -6.73 10.14
C GLU A 58 9.50 -5.90 11.32
N TRP A 59 8.27 -6.17 11.74
CA TRP A 59 7.67 -5.69 12.98
C TRP A 59 7.76 -6.80 14.02
N GLU A 60 7.36 -6.53 15.27
CA GLU A 60 7.43 -7.51 16.36
C GLU A 60 6.69 -8.82 16.03
N ASP A 61 5.46 -8.72 15.50
CA ASP A 61 4.58 -9.87 15.26
C ASP A 61 4.28 -10.13 13.77
N GLU A 62 4.75 -9.26 12.86
CA GLU A 62 4.37 -9.34 11.46
C GLU A 62 5.46 -8.86 10.49
N VAL A 63 5.33 -9.31 9.24
CA VAL A 63 6.16 -8.84 8.14
C VAL A 63 5.28 -8.09 7.17
N ASN A 64 5.60 -6.81 6.99
CA ASN A 64 4.94 -5.96 6.02
C ASN A 64 5.82 -5.82 4.79
N PHE A 65 5.18 -5.69 3.63
CA PHE A 65 5.85 -5.37 2.39
C PHE A 65 5.34 -4.05 1.85
N GLN A 66 6.27 -3.18 1.46
CA GLN A 66 5.93 -1.90 0.88
C GLN A 66 6.93 -1.46 -0.18
N LEU A 67 6.42 -0.76 -1.19
CA LEU A 67 7.23 -0.03 -2.16
C LEU A 67 6.90 1.46 -2.08
N SER A 68 7.80 2.30 -2.60
CA SER A 68 7.40 3.65 -2.97
C SER A 68 6.29 3.60 -4.03
N TYR A 69 5.51 4.68 -4.16
CA TYR A 69 4.50 4.77 -5.22
C TYR A 69 5.09 4.57 -6.62
N GLY A 70 6.29 5.10 -6.85
CA GLY A 70 7.03 4.88 -8.10
C GLY A 70 7.40 3.40 -8.29
N GLY A 71 7.82 2.71 -7.23
CA GLY A 71 8.12 1.28 -7.26
C GLY A 71 6.90 0.42 -7.58
N TRP A 72 5.74 0.73 -6.99
CA TRP A 72 4.47 0.09 -7.34
C TRP A 72 4.12 0.25 -8.81
N ILE A 73 4.14 1.50 -9.32
CA ILE A 73 3.83 1.78 -10.73
C ILE A 73 4.79 1.07 -11.67
N GLN A 74 6.10 1.09 -11.37
CA GLN A 74 7.12 0.40 -12.16
C GLN A 74 6.87 -1.11 -12.21
N LEU A 75 6.55 -1.71 -11.05
CA LEU A 75 6.22 -3.12 -10.95
C LEU A 75 4.98 -3.48 -11.77
N PHE A 76 3.88 -2.74 -11.60
CA PHE A 76 2.65 -2.98 -12.38
C PHE A 76 2.91 -2.92 -13.88
N ARG A 77 3.63 -1.90 -14.36
CA ARG A 77 3.96 -1.76 -15.78
C ARG A 77 4.82 -2.91 -16.28
N ARG A 78 5.82 -3.33 -15.51
CA ARG A 78 6.69 -4.47 -15.84
C ARG A 78 5.89 -5.76 -15.97
N GLU A 79 4.90 -5.97 -15.11
CA GLU A 79 4.04 -7.16 -15.12
C GLU A 79 2.83 -7.04 -16.07
N GLY A 80 2.81 -6.04 -16.97
CA GLY A 80 1.79 -5.92 -18.01
C GLY A 80 0.44 -5.38 -17.53
N PHE A 81 0.43 -4.61 -16.45
CA PHE A 81 -0.74 -3.89 -15.97
C PHE A 81 -0.73 -2.42 -16.39
N VAL A 82 -1.92 -1.92 -16.72
CA VAL A 82 -2.23 -0.49 -16.81
C VAL A 82 -2.81 -0.06 -15.48
N VAL A 83 -2.31 1.05 -14.91
CA VAL A 83 -2.90 1.67 -13.72
C VAL A 83 -4.13 2.46 -14.18
N GLU A 84 -5.33 2.00 -13.78
CA GLU A 84 -6.58 2.73 -14.06
C GLU A 84 -6.83 3.80 -12.99
N GLU A 85 -6.55 3.47 -11.73
CA GLU A 85 -6.84 4.34 -10.60
C GLU A 85 -5.95 4.04 -9.39
N LEU A 86 -5.57 5.09 -8.68
CA LEU A 86 -5.01 5.03 -7.33
C LEU A 86 -5.93 5.87 -6.44
N ILE A 87 -6.55 5.25 -5.46
CA ILE A 87 -7.42 5.90 -4.50
C ILE A 87 -6.67 5.95 -3.17
N GLU A 88 -6.35 7.15 -2.71
CA GLU A 88 -5.76 7.38 -1.39
C GLU A 88 -6.89 7.68 -0.41
N THR A 89 -7.09 6.77 0.56
CA THR A 89 -8.26 6.83 1.44
C THR A 89 -8.09 7.90 2.52
N ARG A 90 -9.20 8.56 2.84
CA ARG A 90 -9.28 9.54 3.93
C ARG A 90 -10.58 9.32 4.71
N PRO A 91 -10.53 8.92 5.98
CA PRO A 91 -11.75 8.72 6.77
C PRO A 91 -12.46 10.07 6.99
N PRO A 92 -13.80 10.12 6.83
CA PRO A 92 -14.57 11.30 7.20
C PRO A 92 -14.45 11.66 8.68
N GLU A 93 -14.78 12.90 9.02
CA GLU A 93 -14.97 13.33 10.41
C GLU A 93 -16.06 12.51 11.10
N GLY A 94 -15.89 12.21 12.39
CA GLY A 94 -16.84 11.38 13.15
C GLY A 94 -16.81 9.88 12.85
N THR A 95 -15.98 9.41 11.89
CA THR A 95 -15.76 7.97 11.66
C THR A 95 -15.15 7.32 12.91
N THR A 96 -15.77 6.23 13.36
CA THR A 96 -15.24 5.36 14.43
C THR A 96 -14.51 4.16 13.84
N SER A 97 -13.49 3.66 14.54
CA SER A 97 -12.76 2.44 14.17
C SER A 97 -12.72 1.46 15.34
N SER A 98 -12.84 0.16 15.06
CA SER A 98 -12.59 -0.91 16.03
C SER A 98 -11.12 -1.32 16.10
N TYR A 99 -10.27 -0.78 15.22
CA TYR A 99 -8.87 -1.17 15.06
C TYR A 99 -7.89 -0.01 15.23
N ARG A 100 -8.38 1.24 15.23
CA ARG A 100 -7.56 2.45 15.30
C ARG A 100 -8.01 3.31 16.46
N ASN A 101 -7.05 3.79 17.23
CA ASN A 101 -7.30 4.74 18.30
C ASN A 101 -7.50 6.17 17.74
N GLU A 102 -7.85 7.10 18.61
CA GLU A 102 -8.17 8.49 18.22
C GLU A 102 -6.98 9.21 17.55
N ILE A 103 -5.76 9.01 18.05
CA ILE A 103 -4.53 9.61 17.51
C ILE A 103 -4.29 9.11 16.07
N GLU A 104 -4.43 7.81 15.84
CA GLU A 104 -4.28 7.22 14.51
C GLU A 104 -5.37 7.70 13.54
N MET A 105 -6.60 7.89 14.03
CA MET A 105 -7.70 8.42 13.23
C MET A 105 -7.49 9.89 12.87
N GLU A 106 -6.96 10.70 13.78
CA GLU A 106 -6.54 12.08 13.49
C GLU A 106 -5.42 12.12 12.44
N TRP A 107 -4.43 11.24 12.58
CA TRP A 107 -3.34 11.09 11.61
C TRP A 107 -3.89 10.71 10.22
N ALA A 108 -4.78 9.71 10.14
CA ALA A 108 -5.36 9.24 8.89
C ALA A 108 -6.23 10.30 8.17
N ARG A 109 -6.74 11.30 8.90
CA ARG A 109 -7.43 12.45 8.31
C ARG A 109 -6.48 13.45 7.65
N ARG A 110 -5.18 13.37 7.91
CA ARG A 110 -4.14 14.26 7.35
C ARG A 110 -3.29 13.57 6.29
N TRP A 111 -3.00 12.28 6.46
CA TRP A 111 -2.19 11.48 5.54
C TRP A 111 -2.90 10.16 5.22
N PRO A 112 -2.73 9.63 4.00
CA PRO A 112 -3.45 8.44 3.60
C PRO A 112 -2.86 7.23 4.32
N MET A 113 -3.66 6.56 5.14
CA MET A 113 -3.21 5.34 5.84
C MET A 113 -3.27 4.12 4.93
N GLU A 114 -4.29 4.05 4.07
CA GLU A 114 -4.44 3.00 3.08
C GLU A 114 -4.62 3.57 1.67
N HIS A 115 -4.19 2.81 0.67
CA HIS A 115 -4.48 3.04 -0.73
C HIS A 115 -5.26 1.88 -1.35
N ILE A 116 -5.99 2.16 -2.44
CA ILE A 116 -6.60 1.15 -3.29
C ILE A 116 -6.05 1.33 -4.69
N TRP A 117 -5.49 0.27 -5.24
CA TRP A 117 -5.07 0.22 -6.63
C TRP A 117 -6.14 -0.46 -7.47
N LYS A 118 -6.41 0.12 -8.64
CA LYS A 118 -7.24 -0.47 -9.68
C LYS A 118 -6.40 -0.61 -10.94
N LEU A 119 -6.16 -1.84 -11.35
CA LEU A 119 -5.27 -2.18 -12.44
C LEU A 119 -6.01 -3.01 -13.48
N ARG A 120 -5.62 -2.84 -14.74
CA ARG A 120 -6.12 -3.62 -15.87
C ARG A 120 -4.99 -4.41 -16.49
N LYS A 121 -5.14 -5.73 -16.63
CA LYS A 121 -4.18 -6.50 -17.43
C LYS A 121 -4.27 -6.04 -18.88
N ALA A 122 -3.16 -5.59 -19.45
CA ALA A 122 -3.12 -5.01 -20.80
C ALA A 122 -3.74 -5.97 -21.82
N ALA A 123 -4.56 -5.41 -22.73
CA ALA A 123 -5.25 -6.18 -23.76
C ALA A 123 -4.32 -6.57 -24.93
N PHE A 124 -3.21 -5.85 -25.11
CA PHE A 124 -2.26 -6.01 -26.19
C PHE A 124 -0.82 -5.94 -25.66
N PRO A 125 0.14 -6.66 -26.28
CA PRO A 125 1.56 -6.56 -25.94
C PRO A 125 2.12 -5.15 -26.20
#